data_AF-A0A3R6Y4R4-F1
#
_entry.id   AF-A0A3R6Y4R4-F1
#
_cell.length_a   1.000
_cell.length_b   1.000
_cell.length_c   1.000
_cell.angle_alpha   90.00
_cell.angle_beta   90.00
_cell.angle_gamma   90.00
#
_symmetry.space_group_name_H-M   'P 1'
#
loop_
_entity.id
_entity.type
_entity.pdbx_description
1 polymer ?
#
loop_
_entity_poly.entity_id
_entity_poly.type
_entity_poly.pdbx_seq_one_letter_code
_entity_poly.pdbx_strand_id
1 'polypeptide(L)'
;MTCPVETGGNAATARSSGQSPPHTSETSSTDKKKQSTYCKQYYERNREKRILQSKEYQRRNRDKVRAYRQQNRDKELARMKVYNKMWYQQNRDKVLARLKQYRKQNPEKEAKWVKDYRQRNKDKINQRKRERYSKRKRSGMDTPSRVMADGDSRGSVASTLALSNRILLAPLTRCRATATHVPTDLMAEYYAQRATAGLIITECTMIAPLTSAFGTEPGIFTPEQVDAWKKVTDAVHGKGGKIFLQIWHAGRAAHPAFNDGAGTIGASPHAIDGEVHTATGKQPHVAPQEIPTSDIPHIVALFASAATAAVTKAGFDGVEVHAANGYLIDQFLRDGSNKRTDGYGGSVENRTKFLAEVLDAVTKAVGADKVGVRYSPLNSYNSMVDSNPIALSEQLAKVSQQFNLAYVHVMRADFFQAQKGDIVPIFREHFKNTLVVNMGYTKDEGNDAIANGQADAVAFGTAFLANPDLPARFANGGELNPPDPTTFYTGGAKGYTDYPALS
;
A
#
# COMPACT_ATOMS: atom_id res chain seq x y z
N MET A 1 31.74 -18.12 39.96
CA MET A 1 32.62 -18.90 40.85
C MET A 1 32.62 -18.20 42.19
N THR A 2 32.01 -18.83 43.19
CA THR A 2 31.91 -18.38 44.58
C THR A 2 33.23 -18.58 45.32
N CYS A 3 33.54 -17.71 46.29
CA CYS A 3 34.75 -17.80 47.11
C CYS A 3 34.64 -18.98 48.11
N PRO A 4 35.73 -19.71 48.42
CA PRO A 4 35.70 -20.69 49.49
C PRO A 4 35.62 -19.98 50.85
N VAL A 5 34.82 -20.52 51.77
CA VAL A 5 34.70 -20.05 53.15
C VAL A 5 35.53 -20.98 54.04
N GLU A 6 36.41 -20.44 54.89
CA GLU A 6 37.12 -21.23 55.91
C GLU A 6 36.15 -21.61 57.02
N THR A 7 35.84 -22.90 57.18
CA THR A 7 35.18 -23.44 58.38
C THR A 7 36.25 -23.98 59.31
N GLY A 8 36.57 -23.24 60.37
CA GLY A 8 37.39 -23.73 61.47
C GLY A 8 36.56 -24.53 62.47
N GLY A 9 37.04 -25.72 62.83
CA GLY A 9 36.86 -26.32 64.16
C GLY A 9 35.67 -27.26 64.40
N ASN A 10 35.98 -28.58 64.44
CA ASN A 10 35.40 -29.67 65.23
C ASN A 10 33.88 -29.78 65.41
N ALA A 11 33.29 -30.83 64.82
CA ALA A 11 32.13 -31.51 65.38
C ALA A 11 32.22 -33.02 65.15
N ALA A 12 32.77 -33.71 66.15
CA ALA A 12 32.49 -35.12 66.38
C ALA A 12 31.13 -35.25 67.09
N THR A 13 30.43 -36.33 66.76
CA THR A 13 29.31 -36.97 67.46
C THR A 13 27.91 -36.34 67.48
N ALA A 14 26.96 -37.27 67.29
CA ALA A 14 25.59 -37.34 67.79
C ALA A 14 24.43 -36.98 66.82
N ARG A 15 23.73 -38.06 66.46
CA ARG A 15 22.44 -38.14 65.75
C ARG A 15 21.29 -37.63 66.63
N SER A 16 20.15 -37.46 65.95
CA SER A 16 18.76 -37.51 66.45
C SER A 16 18.18 -36.25 67.07
N SER A 17 17.36 -35.57 66.26
CA SER A 17 16.00 -35.14 66.61
C SER A 17 15.44 -34.38 65.41
N GLY A 18 14.30 -34.85 64.89
CA GLY A 18 13.59 -34.19 63.80
C GLY A 18 13.00 -32.88 64.28
N GLN A 19 13.51 -31.76 63.77
CA GLN A 19 12.85 -30.46 63.72
C GLN A 19 13.64 -29.57 62.75
N SER A 20 12.97 -28.98 61.75
CA SER A 20 13.56 -27.94 60.91
C SER A 20 13.77 -26.68 61.75
N PRO A 21 15.00 -26.11 61.84
CA PRO A 21 15.20 -24.82 62.48
C PRO A 21 14.82 -23.67 61.54
N PRO A 22 14.35 -22.53 62.06
CA PRO A 22 13.85 -21.43 61.26
C PRO A 22 14.99 -20.66 60.60
N HIS A 23 14.74 -20.16 59.39
CA HIS A 23 15.58 -19.17 58.76
C HIS A 23 15.56 -17.87 59.59
N THR A 24 16.64 -17.59 60.31
CA THR A 24 16.97 -16.22 60.76
C THR A 24 18.38 -15.89 60.29
N SER A 25 18.44 -15.08 59.24
CA SER A 25 19.66 -14.53 58.67
C SER A 25 19.96 -13.16 59.28
N GLU A 26 20.96 -13.06 60.15
CA GLU A 26 21.58 -11.77 60.47
C GLU A 26 23.10 -11.95 60.58
N THR A 27 23.78 -11.92 59.44
CA THR A 27 25.23 -11.65 59.42
C THR A 27 25.44 -10.14 59.51
N SER A 28 26.14 -9.74 60.56
CA SER A 28 26.39 -8.33 60.89
C SER A 28 27.15 -7.59 59.77
N SER A 29 26.98 -6.26 59.68
CA SER A 29 27.68 -5.43 58.68
C SER A 29 29.22 -5.53 58.76
N THR A 30 29.73 -5.88 59.95
CA THR A 30 31.14 -6.11 60.24
C THR A 30 31.67 -7.38 59.56
N ASP A 31 30.85 -8.44 59.45
CA ASP A 31 31.19 -9.68 58.75
C ASP A 31 31.22 -9.49 57.23
N LYS A 32 30.30 -8.69 56.68
CA LYS A 32 30.29 -8.34 55.25
C LYS A 32 31.52 -7.54 54.83
N LYS A 33 32.00 -6.62 55.67
CA LYS A 33 33.24 -5.87 55.43
C LYS A 33 34.48 -6.78 55.50
N LYS A 34 34.56 -7.67 56.49
CA LYS A 34 35.66 -8.65 56.60
C LYS A 34 35.69 -9.62 55.41
N GLN A 35 34.52 -10.13 54.99
CA GLN A 35 34.37 -11.02 53.84
C GLN A 35 34.73 -10.33 52.51
N SER A 36 34.38 -9.04 52.37
CA SER A 36 34.78 -8.20 51.24
C SER A 36 36.30 -7.96 51.19
N THR A 37 36.94 -7.66 52.33
CA THR A 37 38.39 -7.46 52.40
C THR A 37 39.16 -8.76 52.12
N TYR A 38 38.71 -9.89 52.67
CA TYR A 38 39.27 -11.21 52.39
C TYR A 38 39.14 -11.56 50.90
N CYS A 39 37.98 -11.33 50.28
CA CYS A 39 37.80 -11.54 48.84
C CYS A 39 38.77 -10.69 48.02
N LYS A 40 38.95 -9.40 48.36
CA LYS A 40 39.92 -8.53 47.66
C LYS A 40 41.34 -9.07 47.77
N GLN A 41 41.79 -9.42 48.98
CA GLN A 41 43.14 -9.97 49.22
C GLN A 41 43.34 -11.35 48.58
N TYR A 42 42.30 -12.18 48.53
CA TYR A 42 42.32 -13.47 47.84
C TYR A 42 42.45 -13.29 46.33
N TYR A 43 41.70 -12.35 45.74
CA TYR A 43 41.76 -12.05 44.31
C TYR A 43 43.07 -11.38 43.90
N GLU A 44 43.68 -10.56 44.75
CA GLU A 44 45.01 -9.98 44.53
C GLU A 44 46.10 -11.04 44.61
N ARG A 45 46.13 -11.87 45.68
CA ARG A 45 47.11 -12.96 45.82
C ARG A 45 47.03 -14.01 44.71
N ASN A 46 45.84 -14.24 44.16
CA ASN A 46 45.62 -15.19 43.07
C ASN A 46 45.53 -14.52 41.68
N ARG A 47 45.90 -13.23 41.55
CA ARG A 47 45.76 -12.46 40.31
C ARG A 47 46.49 -13.12 39.14
N GLU A 48 47.75 -13.51 39.33
CA GLU A 48 48.55 -14.14 38.28
C GLU A 48 48.02 -15.51 37.90
N LYS A 49 47.65 -16.33 38.90
CA LYS A 49 47.06 -17.65 38.68
C LYS A 49 45.72 -17.58 37.92
N ARG A 50 44.90 -16.56 38.20
CA ARG A 50 43.65 -16.29 37.45
C ARG A 50 43.93 -15.78 36.03
N ILE A 51 44.94 -14.93 35.84
CA ILE A 51 45.36 -14.50 34.51
C ILE A 51 45.84 -15.72 33.70
N LEU A 52 46.61 -16.62 34.31
CA LEU A 52 47.11 -17.83 33.66
C LEU A 52 45.97 -18.81 33.33
N GLN A 53 45.07 -19.09 34.27
CA GLN A 53 43.88 -19.92 34.05
C GLN A 53 42.94 -19.31 33.00
N SER A 54 42.78 -17.99 32.99
CA SER A 54 42.00 -17.30 31.96
C SER A 54 42.67 -17.40 30.59
N LYS A 55 44.00 -17.28 30.51
CA LYS A 55 44.77 -17.46 29.27
C LYS A 55 44.67 -18.89 28.76
N GLU A 56 44.78 -19.90 29.63
CA GLU A 56 44.58 -21.31 29.28
C GLU A 56 43.15 -21.59 28.84
N TYR A 57 42.14 -21.07 29.54
CA TYR A 57 40.74 -21.21 29.17
C TYR A 57 40.47 -20.59 27.79
N GLN A 58 41.01 -19.40 27.53
CA GLN A 58 40.93 -18.75 26.22
C GLN A 58 41.69 -19.51 25.13
N ARG A 59 42.78 -20.22 25.47
CA ARG A 59 43.55 -21.04 24.52
C ARG A 59 42.81 -22.34 24.18
N ARG A 60 42.27 -23.04 25.18
CA ARG A 60 41.50 -24.30 25.01
C ARG A 60 40.12 -24.09 24.39
N ASN A 61 39.50 -22.93 24.62
CA ASN A 61 38.19 -22.58 24.06
C ASN A 61 38.29 -21.50 22.96
N ARG A 62 39.46 -21.35 22.32
CA ARG A 62 39.75 -20.28 21.36
C ARG A 62 38.67 -20.17 20.29
N ASP A 63 38.26 -21.29 19.72
CA ASP A 63 37.27 -21.31 18.63
C ASP A 63 35.85 -21.07 19.14
N LYS A 64 35.50 -21.57 20.34
CA LYS A 64 34.21 -21.28 20.99
C LYS A 64 34.07 -19.80 21.37
N VAL A 65 35.13 -19.19 21.90
CA VAL A 65 35.17 -17.76 22.23
C VAL A 65 35.14 -16.91 20.96
N ARG A 66 35.83 -17.33 19.89
CA ARG A 66 35.80 -16.65 18.59
C ARG A 66 34.41 -16.72 17.95
N ALA A 67 33.77 -17.88 17.97
CA ALA A 67 32.41 -18.07 17.47
C ALA A 67 31.39 -17.25 18.28
N TYR A 68 31.47 -17.26 19.61
CA TYR A 68 30.62 -16.46 20.48
C TYR A 68 30.79 -14.94 20.22
N ARG A 69 32.03 -14.46 20.09
CA ARG A 69 32.32 -13.05 19.75
C ARG A 69 31.83 -12.69 18.35
N GLN A 70 31.94 -13.61 17.40
CA GLN A 70 31.45 -13.40 16.04
C GLN A 70 29.92 -13.33 16.00
N GLN A 71 29.25 -14.29 16.64
CA GLN A 71 27.78 -14.31 16.75
C GLN A 71 27.24 -13.07 17.48
N ASN A 72 27.91 -12.59 18.53
CA ASN A 72 27.53 -11.35 19.19
C ASN A 72 27.78 -10.11 18.33
N ARG A 73 28.91 -10.04 17.60
CA ARG A 73 29.14 -8.97 16.63
C ARG A 73 28.09 -8.97 15.53
N ASP A 74 27.71 -10.13 15.00
CA ASP A 74 26.72 -10.23 13.92
C ASP A 74 25.31 -9.88 14.43
N LYS A 75 24.95 -10.28 15.67
CA LYS A 75 23.71 -9.86 16.34
C LYS A 75 23.67 -8.35 16.61
N GLU A 76 24.78 -7.76 17.06
CA GLU A 76 24.88 -6.31 17.24
C GLU A 76 24.82 -5.58 15.90
N LEU A 77 25.52 -6.05 14.87
CA LEU A 77 25.48 -5.46 13.53
C LEU A 77 24.06 -5.54 12.94
N ALA A 78 23.35 -6.64 13.15
CA ALA A 78 21.96 -6.80 12.72
C ALA A 78 21.02 -5.86 13.49
N ARG A 79 21.16 -5.76 14.82
CA ARG A 79 20.41 -4.79 15.64
C ARG A 79 20.68 -3.36 15.21
N MET A 80 21.93 -3.01 14.95
CA MET A 80 22.34 -1.67 14.53
C MET A 80 21.83 -1.35 13.12
N LYS A 81 21.79 -2.33 12.21
CA LYS A 81 21.15 -2.19 10.89
C LYS A 81 19.64 -1.94 11.00
N VAL A 82 18.94 -2.67 11.87
CA VAL A 82 17.51 -2.48 12.11
C VAL A 82 17.26 -1.11 12.75
N TYR A 83 18.02 -0.74 13.78
CA TYR A 83 17.94 0.56 14.44
C TYR A 83 18.20 1.71 13.47
N ASN A 84 19.28 1.65 12.67
CA ASN A 84 19.59 2.69 11.69
C ASN A 84 18.52 2.79 10.60
N LYS A 85 17.92 1.66 10.19
CA LYS A 85 16.80 1.64 9.24
C LYS A 85 15.56 2.30 9.85
N MET A 86 15.19 1.96 11.08
CA MET A 86 14.03 2.53 11.78
C MET A 86 14.24 4.02 12.05
N TRP A 87 15.43 4.42 12.51
CA TRP A 87 15.79 5.81 12.73
C TRP A 87 15.72 6.61 11.42
N TYR A 88 16.25 6.06 10.32
CA TYR A 88 16.17 6.71 9.01
C TYR A 88 14.73 6.81 8.49
N GLN A 89 13.88 5.82 8.75
CA GLN A 89 12.46 5.86 8.40
C GLN A 89 11.71 6.94 9.19
N GLN A 90 11.95 7.04 10.50
CA GLN A 90 11.32 8.04 11.37
C GLN A 90 11.85 9.47 11.13
N ASN A 91 13.08 9.60 10.63
CA ASN A 91 13.72 10.90 10.36
C ASN A 91 13.85 11.19 8.86
N ARG A 92 13.18 10.42 8.00
CA ARG A 92 13.34 10.44 6.55
C ARG A 92 13.15 11.84 6.00
N ASP A 93 12.09 12.53 6.43
CA ASP A 93 11.73 13.84 5.91
C ASP A 93 12.73 14.92 6.35
N LYS A 94 13.24 14.84 7.59
CA LYS A 94 14.30 15.74 8.09
C LYS A 94 15.61 15.54 7.33
N VAL A 95 15.98 14.28 7.07
CA VAL A 95 17.19 13.95 6.30
C VAL A 95 17.06 14.39 4.85
N LEU A 96 15.90 14.15 4.22
CA LEU A 96 15.63 14.58 2.84
C LEU A 96 15.56 16.10 2.72
N ALA A 97 14.96 16.80 3.68
CA ALA A 97 14.95 18.26 3.72
C ALA A 97 16.37 18.83 3.82
N ARG A 98 17.20 18.28 4.70
CA ARG A 98 18.61 18.69 4.85
C ARG A 98 19.43 18.39 3.59
N LEU A 99 19.22 17.24 2.96
CA LEU A 99 19.87 16.89 1.69
C LEU A 99 19.42 17.81 0.55
N LYS A 100 18.13 18.14 0.46
CA LYS A 100 17.59 19.07 -0.54
C LYS A 100 18.18 20.47 -0.35
N GLN A 101 18.27 20.94 0.89
CA GLN A 101 18.90 22.22 1.22
C GLN A 101 20.40 22.22 0.89
N TYR A 102 21.13 21.16 1.26
CA TYR A 102 22.55 21.00 0.95
C TYR A 102 22.82 21.02 -0.57
N ARG A 103 22.01 20.29 -1.34
CA ARG A 103 22.09 20.25 -2.82
C ARG A 103 21.82 21.61 -3.45
N LYS A 104 20.83 22.34 -2.94
CA LYS A 104 20.51 23.70 -3.40
C LYS A 104 21.65 24.68 -3.11
N GLN A 105 22.34 24.52 -1.97
CA GLN A 105 23.45 25.38 -1.55
C GLN A 105 24.80 24.98 -2.16
N ASN A 106 24.94 23.76 -2.70
CA ASN A 106 26.21 23.23 -3.22
C ASN A 106 26.04 22.51 -4.57
N PRO A 107 25.47 23.16 -5.61
CA PRO A 107 25.15 22.51 -6.89
C PRO A 107 26.39 21.93 -7.58
N GLU A 108 27.53 22.61 -7.50
CA GLU A 108 28.79 22.14 -8.10
C GLU A 108 29.37 20.91 -7.41
N LYS A 109 29.25 20.82 -6.07
CA LYS A 109 29.71 19.66 -5.32
C LYS A 109 28.83 18.44 -5.58
N GLU A 110 27.53 18.63 -5.74
CA GLU A 110 26.61 17.55 -6.13
C GLU A 110 26.93 17.05 -7.54
N ALA A 111 27.13 17.96 -8.50
CA ALA A 111 27.49 17.60 -9.88
C ALA A 111 28.81 16.80 -9.93
N LYS A 112 29.83 17.24 -9.17
CA LYS A 112 31.11 16.52 -9.02
C LYS A 112 30.90 15.16 -8.37
N TRP A 113 30.12 15.09 -7.29
CA TRP A 113 29.83 13.82 -6.61
C TRP A 113 29.10 12.81 -7.51
N VAL A 114 28.12 13.26 -8.29
CA VAL A 114 27.40 12.41 -9.26
C VAL A 114 28.34 11.89 -10.34
N LYS A 115 29.24 12.76 -10.85
CA LYS A 115 30.27 12.39 -11.83
C LYS A 115 31.22 11.34 -11.27
N ASP A 116 31.74 11.57 -10.06
CA ASP A 116 32.67 10.68 -9.38
C ASP A 116 32.00 9.35 -8.97
N TYR A 117 30.73 9.39 -8.59
CA TYR A 117 29.94 8.19 -8.30
C TYR A 117 29.75 7.33 -9.55
N ARG A 118 29.35 7.94 -10.68
CA ARG A 118 29.19 7.25 -11.96
C ARG A 118 30.50 6.63 -12.43
N GLN A 119 31.62 7.35 -12.25
CA GLN A 119 32.93 6.86 -12.62
C GLN A 119 33.38 5.69 -11.73
N ARG A 120 33.28 5.83 -10.40
CA ARG A 120 33.66 4.76 -9.45
C ARG A 120 32.80 3.51 -9.54
N ASN A 121 31.56 3.64 -10.01
CA ASN A 121 30.63 2.51 -10.15
C ASN A 121 30.39 2.11 -11.62
N LYS A 122 31.22 2.60 -12.55
CA LYS A 122 31.06 2.40 -14.00
C LYS A 122 30.90 0.92 -14.35
N ASP A 123 31.71 0.06 -13.75
CA ASP A 123 31.68 -1.38 -14.05
C ASP A 123 30.46 -2.07 -13.46
N LYS A 124 30.02 -1.71 -12.25
CA LYS A 124 28.75 -2.22 -11.68
C LYS A 124 27.53 -1.76 -12.47
N ILE A 125 27.55 -0.51 -12.95
CA ILE A 125 26.49 0.03 -13.81
C ILE A 125 26.47 -0.72 -15.14
N ASN A 126 27.63 -0.95 -15.75
CA ASN A 126 27.78 -1.66 -17.01
C ASN A 126 27.45 -3.16 -16.88
N GLN A 127 27.81 -3.79 -15.77
CA GLN A 127 27.47 -5.18 -15.47
C GLN A 127 25.94 -5.33 -15.37
N ARG A 128 25.26 -4.46 -14.62
CA ARG A 128 23.78 -4.45 -14.56
C ARG A 128 23.14 -4.21 -15.93
N LYS A 129 23.74 -3.36 -16.77
CA LYS A 129 23.30 -3.16 -18.16
C LYS A 129 23.48 -4.43 -19.00
N ARG A 130 24.62 -5.12 -18.88
CA ARG A 130 24.91 -6.38 -19.59
C ARG A 130 24.02 -7.53 -19.12
N GLU A 131 23.74 -7.62 -17.83
CA GLU A 131 22.81 -8.61 -17.26
C GLU A 131 21.39 -8.39 -17.78
N ARG A 132 20.91 -7.13 -17.82
CA ARG A 132 19.64 -6.78 -18.49
C ARG A 132 19.66 -7.15 -19.98
N TYR A 133 20.75 -6.85 -20.69
CA TYR A 133 20.88 -7.14 -22.12
C TYR A 133 20.95 -8.64 -22.42
N SER A 134 21.65 -9.43 -21.61
CA SER A 134 21.75 -10.89 -21.74
C SER A 134 20.43 -11.58 -21.43
N LYS A 135 19.67 -11.07 -20.45
CA LYS A 135 18.32 -11.53 -20.13
C LYS A 135 17.32 -11.24 -21.27
N ARG A 136 17.49 -10.09 -21.95
CA ARG A 136 16.75 -9.70 -23.17
C ARG A 136 17.11 -10.54 -24.41
N LYS A 137 18.40 -10.79 -24.66
CA LYS A 137 18.83 -11.58 -25.82
C LYS A 137 18.39 -13.06 -25.73
N ARG A 138 18.32 -13.61 -24.51
CA ARG A 138 17.82 -14.97 -24.27
C ARG A 138 16.30 -15.12 -24.42
N SER A 139 15.55 -14.02 -24.41
CA SER A 139 14.08 -14.01 -24.54
C SER A 139 13.60 -13.72 -25.97
N GLY A 140 14.51 -13.58 -26.96
CA GLY A 140 14.12 -13.37 -28.36
C GLY A 140 13.43 -12.03 -28.65
N MET A 141 13.49 -11.07 -27.72
CA MET A 141 12.82 -9.78 -27.85
C MET A 141 13.73 -8.76 -28.54
N ASP A 142 13.47 -8.51 -29.84
CA ASP A 142 13.78 -7.20 -30.42
C ASP A 142 12.94 -6.13 -29.69
N THR A 143 13.52 -4.95 -29.51
CA THR A 143 12.95 -3.85 -28.72
C THR A 143 11.47 -3.57 -29.00
N PRO A 144 10.70 -3.25 -27.94
CA PRO A 144 9.63 -2.30 -28.11
C PRO A 144 9.77 -1.16 -27.10
N SER A 145 10.32 -0.03 -27.55
CA SER A 145 10.28 1.24 -26.81
C SER A 145 8.87 1.88 -26.82
N ARG A 146 7.85 1.22 -27.39
CA ARG A 146 6.52 1.78 -27.65
C ARG A 146 5.31 0.87 -27.34
N VAL A 147 5.45 -0.27 -26.65
CA VAL A 147 4.30 -1.20 -26.41
C VAL A 147 3.09 -0.51 -25.79
N MET A 148 3.31 0.33 -24.78
CA MET A 148 2.20 1.05 -24.15
C MET A 148 1.57 2.13 -25.03
N ALA A 149 2.30 2.63 -26.04
CA ALA A 149 1.85 3.68 -26.96
C ALA A 149 1.11 3.11 -28.19
N ASP A 150 1.23 1.82 -28.47
CA ASP A 150 0.53 1.16 -29.56
C ASP A 150 -0.87 0.70 -29.08
N GLY A 151 -1.93 1.19 -29.74
CA GLY A 151 -3.31 0.73 -29.54
C GLY A 151 -3.49 -0.73 -29.96
N ASP A 152 -4.41 -1.46 -29.32
CA ASP A 152 -4.61 -2.87 -29.63
C ASP A 152 -5.49 -3.07 -30.88
N SER A 153 -4.95 -3.79 -31.86
CA SER A 153 -5.67 -4.38 -33.00
C SER A 153 -5.34 -5.87 -33.18
N ARG A 154 -4.59 -6.48 -32.25
CA ARG A 154 -4.13 -7.89 -32.38
C ARG A 154 -4.90 -8.76 -31.40
N GLY A 155 -5.92 -9.41 -31.92
CA GLY A 155 -6.90 -10.17 -31.15
C GLY A 155 -6.37 -11.39 -30.40
N SER A 156 -7.04 -11.66 -29.28
CA SER A 156 -7.78 -12.92 -29.08
C SER A 156 -8.89 -12.66 -28.05
N VAL A 157 -10.14 -12.90 -28.46
CA VAL A 157 -11.36 -13.09 -27.64
C VAL A 157 -11.64 -12.03 -26.56
N ALA A 158 -12.60 -11.15 -26.84
CA ALA A 158 -13.29 -10.23 -25.90
C ALA A 158 -12.58 -8.92 -25.46
N SER A 159 -11.90 -8.21 -26.36
CA SER A 159 -11.54 -6.80 -26.14
C SER A 159 -12.63 -5.88 -26.69
N THR A 160 -13.62 -5.50 -25.88
CA THR A 160 -14.68 -4.53 -26.22
C THR A 160 -14.26 -3.07 -25.99
N LEU A 161 -13.18 -2.82 -25.23
CA LEU A 161 -12.61 -1.47 -25.09
C LEU A 161 -11.51 -1.25 -26.13
N ALA A 162 -11.87 -0.63 -27.26
CA ALA A 162 -10.90 -0.07 -28.19
C ALA A 162 -10.19 1.14 -27.54
N LEU A 163 -9.07 0.89 -26.86
CA LEU A 163 -8.25 1.94 -26.23
C LEU A 163 -7.25 2.53 -27.22
N SER A 164 -7.04 3.85 -27.16
CA SER A 164 -6.06 4.54 -28.01
C SER A 164 -4.61 4.22 -27.66
N ASN A 165 -4.36 3.80 -26.41
CA ASN A 165 -3.08 3.34 -25.87
C ASN A 165 -3.31 2.56 -24.57
N ARG A 166 -2.26 1.98 -23.99
CA ARG A 166 -2.33 1.14 -22.77
C ARG A 166 -1.89 1.89 -21.50
N ILE A 167 -1.98 3.23 -21.50
CA ILE A 167 -1.61 4.13 -20.40
C ILE A 167 -2.89 4.75 -19.84
N LEU A 168 -3.31 4.29 -18.65
CA LEU A 168 -4.59 4.66 -18.06
C LEU A 168 -4.40 5.72 -16.97
N LEU A 169 -5.37 6.63 -16.82
CA LEU A 169 -5.44 7.48 -15.64
C LEU A 169 -6.05 6.66 -14.50
N ALA A 170 -5.26 6.43 -13.44
CA ALA A 170 -5.75 5.77 -12.24
C ALA A 170 -6.79 6.67 -11.53
N PRO A 171 -7.73 6.07 -10.78
CA PRO A 171 -8.69 6.79 -9.94
C PRO A 171 -7.95 7.52 -8.81
N LEU A 172 -8.17 8.84 -8.70
CA LEU A 172 -7.44 9.73 -7.80
C LEU A 172 -8.39 10.76 -7.19
N THR A 173 -8.77 10.60 -5.93
CA THR A 173 -9.62 11.58 -5.21
C THR A 173 -8.95 12.93 -5.11
N ARG A 174 -9.67 14.00 -5.50
CA ARG A 174 -9.11 15.36 -5.57
C ARG A 174 -9.83 16.40 -4.72
N CYS A 175 -10.98 16.08 -4.13
CA CYS A 175 -11.71 16.95 -3.20
C CYS A 175 -12.07 18.32 -3.82
N ARG A 176 -12.62 18.30 -5.04
CA ARG A 176 -12.93 19.50 -5.86
C ARG A 176 -14.37 19.54 -6.37
N ALA A 177 -15.23 18.66 -5.86
CA ALA A 177 -16.67 18.83 -5.98
C ALA A 177 -17.15 19.95 -5.04
N THR A 178 -18.40 20.38 -5.21
CA THR A 178 -19.04 21.30 -4.26
C THR A 178 -19.20 20.64 -2.87
N ALA A 179 -19.57 21.44 -1.86
CA ALA A 179 -19.92 20.92 -0.54
C ALA A 179 -21.14 19.97 -0.56
N THR A 180 -21.95 20.00 -1.62
CA THR A 180 -23.07 19.09 -1.87
C THR A 180 -22.70 17.95 -2.83
N HIS A 181 -21.41 17.72 -3.04
CA HIS A 181 -20.85 16.63 -3.84
C HIS A 181 -21.21 16.69 -5.34
N VAL A 182 -21.49 17.89 -5.86
CA VAL A 182 -21.76 18.12 -7.29
C VAL A 182 -20.43 18.36 -8.03
N PRO A 183 -20.15 17.65 -9.13
CA PRO A 183 -19.00 17.94 -9.99
C PRO A 183 -18.98 19.39 -10.48
N THR A 184 -17.79 19.97 -10.62
CA THR A 184 -17.62 21.37 -11.04
C THR A 184 -17.11 21.48 -12.48
N ASP A 185 -17.28 22.64 -13.13
CA ASP A 185 -16.73 22.88 -14.47
C ASP A 185 -15.19 22.74 -14.48
N LEU A 186 -14.52 23.02 -13.36
CA LEU A 186 -13.09 22.79 -13.18
C LEU A 186 -12.71 21.30 -13.27
N MET A 187 -13.59 20.41 -12.80
CA MET A 187 -13.40 18.95 -12.95
C MET A 187 -13.53 18.53 -14.42
N ALA A 188 -14.46 19.14 -15.17
CA ALA A 188 -14.59 18.90 -16.61
C ALA A 188 -13.31 19.30 -17.36
N GLU A 189 -12.75 20.47 -17.05
CA GLU A 189 -11.45 20.90 -17.60
C GLU A 189 -10.34 19.90 -17.25
N TYR A 190 -10.23 19.48 -15.99
CA TYR A 190 -9.20 18.56 -15.53
C TYR A 190 -9.19 17.22 -16.25
N TYR A 191 -10.37 16.61 -16.42
CA TYR A 191 -10.48 15.34 -17.13
C TYR A 191 -10.28 15.54 -18.63
N ALA A 192 -10.79 16.62 -19.22
CA ALA A 192 -10.57 16.95 -20.63
C ALA A 192 -9.08 17.18 -20.96
N GLN A 193 -8.28 17.74 -20.04
CA GLN A 193 -6.82 17.86 -20.22
C GLN A 193 -6.14 16.49 -20.33
N ARG A 194 -6.73 15.43 -19.75
CA ARG A 194 -6.17 14.07 -19.67
C ARG A 194 -6.82 13.09 -20.64
N ALA A 195 -7.64 13.58 -21.57
CA ALA A 195 -8.37 12.77 -22.56
C ALA A 195 -7.47 11.94 -23.50
N THR A 196 -6.15 12.20 -23.52
CA THR A 196 -5.17 11.39 -24.26
C THR A 196 -4.84 10.06 -23.59
N ALA A 197 -5.23 9.85 -22.33
CA ALA A 197 -5.14 8.54 -21.68
C ALA A 197 -5.93 7.50 -22.49
N GLY A 198 -5.44 6.25 -22.50
CA GLY A 198 -6.17 5.16 -23.15
C GLY A 198 -7.57 5.00 -22.56
N LEU A 199 -7.66 5.04 -21.23
CA LEU A 199 -8.90 5.14 -20.48
C LEU A 199 -8.67 6.04 -19.26
N ILE A 200 -9.63 6.91 -18.98
CA ILE A 200 -9.74 7.65 -17.72
C ILE A 200 -10.61 6.87 -16.75
N ILE A 201 -10.15 6.70 -15.52
CA ILE A 201 -10.98 6.25 -14.40
C ILE A 201 -11.10 7.44 -13.45
N THR A 202 -12.33 7.87 -13.15
CA THR A 202 -12.55 9.05 -12.29
C THR A 202 -12.05 8.84 -10.87
N GLU A 203 -12.00 9.93 -10.11
CA GLU A 203 -12.01 9.83 -8.66
C GLU A 203 -13.18 9.01 -8.11
N CYS A 204 -13.01 8.53 -6.87
CA CYS A 204 -14.05 7.77 -6.18
C CYS A 204 -15.32 8.62 -6.09
N THR A 205 -16.45 8.04 -6.51
CA THR A 205 -17.72 8.74 -6.60
C THR A 205 -18.78 8.01 -5.79
N MET A 206 -19.36 8.72 -4.83
CA MET A 206 -20.31 8.15 -3.88
C MET A 206 -21.59 7.68 -4.58
N ILE A 207 -22.01 6.45 -4.25
CA ILE A 207 -23.27 5.87 -4.73
C ILE A 207 -24.49 6.23 -3.86
N ALA A 208 -24.26 6.82 -2.69
CA ALA A 208 -25.29 7.11 -1.70
C ALA A 208 -24.95 8.38 -0.90
N PRO A 209 -25.96 9.15 -0.46
CA PRO A 209 -25.74 10.31 0.40
C PRO A 209 -25.21 9.89 1.78
N LEU A 210 -24.58 10.83 2.49
CA LEU A 210 -24.11 10.63 3.87
C LEU A 210 -23.08 9.49 4.02
N THR A 211 -22.31 9.20 2.98
CA THR A 211 -21.24 8.18 2.97
C THR A 211 -19.84 8.75 2.72
N SER A 212 -19.68 10.05 2.92
CA SER A 212 -18.46 10.82 2.64
C SER A 212 -17.31 10.47 3.59
N ALA A 213 -16.12 10.31 3.03
CA ALA A 213 -14.85 10.17 3.75
C ALA A 213 -13.89 11.35 3.53
N PHE A 214 -14.16 12.23 2.54
CA PHE A 214 -13.27 13.34 2.18
C PHE A 214 -13.93 14.72 2.22
N GLY A 215 -15.23 14.79 2.48
CA GLY A 215 -16.03 16.02 2.56
C GLY A 215 -16.42 16.66 1.23
N THR A 216 -15.61 16.53 0.17
CA THR A 216 -15.84 17.18 -1.15
C THR A 216 -15.45 16.29 -2.34
N GLU A 217 -15.51 14.97 -2.16
CA GLU A 217 -15.58 14.00 -3.25
C GLU A 217 -16.94 14.10 -3.98
N PRO A 218 -17.05 13.74 -5.25
CA PRO A 218 -18.32 13.79 -5.98
C PRO A 218 -19.28 12.63 -5.63
N GLY A 219 -20.57 12.82 -5.92
CA GLY A 219 -21.61 11.79 -5.88
C GLY A 219 -22.23 11.50 -7.25
N ILE A 220 -23.06 10.45 -7.34
CA ILE A 220 -23.86 10.09 -8.55
C ILE A 220 -25.27 9.59 -8.19
N PHE A 221 -25.85 10.12 -7.11
CA PHE A 221 -27.15 9.68 -6.57
C PHE A 221 -28.27 10.72 -6.68
N THR A 222 -27.96 11.94 -7.14
CA THR A 222 -28.96 12.98 -7.42
C THR A 222 -28.99 13.37 -8.91
N PRO A 223 -30.11 13.89 -9.43
CA PRO A 223 -30.18 14.41 -10.81
C PRO A 223 -29.15 15.51 -11.08
N GLU A 224 -28.94 16.44 -10.15
CA GLU A 224 -27.97 17.52 -10.29
C GLU A 224 -26.52 17.00 -10.46
N GLN A 225 -26.15 15.98 -9.69
CA GLN A 225 -24.85 15.33 -9.82
C GLN A 225 -24.70 14.64 -11.19
N VAL A 226 -25.74 13.98 -11.67
CA VAL A 226 -25.77 13.32 -12.98
C VAL A 226 -25.58 14.33 -14.11
N ASP A 227 -26.32 15.45 -14.08
CA ASP A 227 -26.22 16.51 -15.09
C ASP A 227 -24.84 17.18 -15.08
N ALA A 228 -24.25 17.38 -13.90
CA ALA A 228 -22.91 17.92 -13.76
C ALA A 228 -21.84 16.94 -14.28
N TRP A 229 -21.97 15.64 -13.99
CA TRP A 229 -21.09 14.61 -14.57
C TRP A 229 -21.20 14.52 -16.09
N LYS A 230 -22.40 14.75 -16.64
CA LYS A 230 -22.59 14.79 -18.10
C LYS A 230 -21.71 15.85 -18.78
N LYS A 231 -21.51 17.01 -18.14
CA LYS A 231 -20.57 18.03 -18.66
C LYS A 231 -19.14 17.51 -18.71
N VAL A 232 -18.72 16.70 -17.73
CA VAL A 232 -17.39 16.10 -17.67
C VAL A 232 -17.20 15.07 -18.78
N THR A 233 -18.15 14.16 -18.95
CA THR A 233 -18.08 13.14 -20.01
C THR A 233 -18.13 13.78 -21.40
N ASP A 234 -19.01 14.76 -21.63
CA ASP A 234 -19.08 15.53 -22.88
C ASP A 234 -17.74 16.22 -23.19
N ALA A 235 -17.07 16.82 -22.19
CA ALA A 235 -15.77 17.47 -22.38
C ALA A 235 -14.64 16.47 -22.71
N VAL A 236 -14.67 15.26 -22.13
CA VAL A 236 -13.71 14.19 -22.44
C VAL A 236 -13.97 13.62 -23.83
N HIS A 237 -15.23 13.32 -24.15
CA HIS A 237 -15.65 12.78 -25.45
C HIS A 237 -15.41 13.76 -26.58
N GLY A 238 -15.60 15.07 -26.35
CA GLY A 238 -15.26 16.12 -27.31
C GLY A 238 -13.77 16.17 -27.69
N LYS A 239 -12.90 15.52 -26.91
CA LYS A 239 -11.47 15.34 -27.21
C LYS A 239 -11.12 13.90 -27.62
N GLY A 240 -12.12 13.06 -27.88
CA GLY A 240 -11.95 11.66 -28.28
C GLY A 240 -11.48 10.72 -27.15
N GLY A 241 -11.55 11.16 -25.89
CA GLY A 241 -11.17 10.34 -24.75
C GLY A 241 -12.24 9.31 -24.36
N LYS A 242 -11.85 8.34 -23.53
CA LYS A 242 -12.73 7.35 -22.89
C LYS A 242 -12.70 7.50 -21.39
N ILE A 243 -13.85 7.38 -20.73
CA ILE A 243 -13.96 7.62 -19.30
C ILE A 243 -14.95 6.67 -18.60
N PHE A 244 -14.47 6.06 -17.50
CA PHE A 244 -15.24 5.21 -16.60
C PHE A 244 -15.41 5.91 -15.25
N LEU A 245 -16.61 5.83 -14.68
CA LEU A 245 -16.89 6.34 -13.33
C LEU A 245 -16.51 5.29 -12.29
N GLN A 246 -15.67 5.63 -11.31
CA GLN A 246 -15.41 4.76 -10.18
C GLN A 246 -16.52 4.86 -9.13
N ILE A 247 -17.44 3.90 -9.12
CA ILE A 247 -18.54 3.83 -8.16
C ILE A 247 -18.07 3.29 -6.81
N TRP A 248 -18.39 4.00 -5.74
CA TRP A 248 -17.72 3.85 -4.46
C TRP A 248 -18.64 4.08 -3.26
N HIS A 249 -18.34 3.38 -2.17
CA HIS A 249 -18.93 3.57 -0.86
C HIS A 249 -17.83 3.43 0.20
N ALA A 250 -17.68 4.42 1.08
CA ALA A 250 -16.58 4.47 2.04
C ALA A 250 -16.60 3.36 3.11
N GLY A 251 -17.77 2.79 3.43
CA GLY A 251 -17.96 1.93 4.59
C GLY A 251 -17.41 2.61 5.85
N ARG A 252 -16.62 1.87 6.65
CA ARG A 252 -16.02 2.36 7.90
C ARG A 252 -15.08 3.57 7.79
N ALA A 253 -14.72 3.97 6.57
CA ALA A 253 -13.93 5.18 6.34
C ALA A 253 -14.77 6.47 6.34
N ALA A 254 -16.11 6.39 6.21
CA ALA A 254 -16.96 7.56 6.36
C ALA A 254 -16.89 8.08 7.80
N HIS A 255 -17.13 9.38 7.98
CA HIS A 255 -17.06 10.02 9.29
C HIS A 255 -18.23 10.98 9.52
N PRO A 256 -18.87 10.99 10.71
CA PRO A 256 -20.02 11.86 11.00
C PRO A 256 -19.79 13.35 10.73
N ALA A 257 -18.54 13.82 10.91
CA ALA A 257 -18.15 15.20 10.64
C ALA A 257 -18.27 15.62 9.16
N PHE A 258 -18.42 14.68 8.22
CA PHE A 258 -18.67 14.96 6.80
C PHE A 258 -20.09 14.63 6.35
N ASN A 259 -20.92 14.11 7.26
CA ASN A 259 -22.17 13.44 6.91
C ASN A 259 -23.31 13.88 7.83
N ASP A 260 -23.36 15.16 8.22
CA ASP A 260 -24.43 15.73 9.05
C ASP A 260 -24.69 14.96 10.36
N GLY A 261 -23.63 14.39 10.94
CA GLY A 261 -23.72 13.57 12.16
C GLY A 261 -24.20 12.14 11.94
N ALA A 262 -24.49 11.73 10.70
CA ALA A 262 -24.87 10.36 10.38
C ALA A 262 -23.80 9.34 10.78
N GLY A 263 -24.25 8.21 11.30
CA GLY A 263 -23.38 7.10 11.68
C GLY A 263 -22.72 6.44 10.46
N THR A 264 -21.62 5.76 10.72
CA THR A 264 -20.88 5.02 9.70
C THR A 264 -21.31 3.56 9.69
N ILE A 265 -21.31 2.90 8.53
CA ILE A 265 -21.60 1.46 8.39
C ILE A 265 -20.40 0.67 7.88
N GLY A 266 -20.34 -0.63 8.12
CA GLY A 266 -19.25 -1.49 7.66
C GLY A 266 -19.54 -2.97 7.82
N ALA A 267 -18.57 -3.80 7.43
CA ALA A 267 -18.70 -5.26 7.53
C ALA A 267 -18.82 -5.74 8.99
N SER A 268 -18.10 -5.10 9.92
CA SER A 268 -18.09 -5.39 11.36
C SER A 268 -17.77 -4.13 12.18
N PRO A 269 -18.08 -4.09 13.50
CA PRO A 269 -18.03 -2.87 14.30
C PRO A 269 -16.62 -2.53 14.79
N HIS A 270 -15.69 -2.37 13.85
CA HIS A 270 -14.29 -2.09 14.13
C HIS A 270 -13.81 -0.85 13.34
N ALA A 271 -13.45 0.20 14.09
CA ALA A 271 -12.91 1.45 13.55
C ALA A 271 -11.57 1.24 12.83
N ILE A 272 -11.19 2.20 11.98
CA ILE A 272 -9.83 2.30 11.44
C ILE A 272 -8.93 2.86 12.55
N ASP A 273 -7.68 2.40 12.63
CA ASP A 273 -6.73 2.97 13.59
C ASP A 273 -6.27 4.36 13.15
N GLY A 274 -6.22 5.29 14.10
CA GLY A 274 -5.73 6.65 13.88
C GLY A 274 -6.85 7.66 13.66
N GLU A 275 -6.55 8.68 12.86
CA GLU A 275 -7.35 9.91 12.78
C GLU A 275 -7.63 10.30 11.33
N VAL A 276 -8.80 10.89 11.11
CA VAL A 276 -9.20 11.57 9.87
C VAL A 276 -9.10 13.08 10.05
N HIS A 277 -8.72 13.80 8.99
CA HIS A 277 -8.65 15.25 9.02
C HIS A 277 -10.00 15.87 8.66
N THR A 278 -10.68 16.49 9.61
CA THR A 278 -11.99 17.15 9.44
C THR A 278 -11.86 18.67 9.41
N ALA A 279 -12.95 19.37 9.13
CA ALA A 279 -13.00 20.84 9.22
C ALA A 279 -12.66 21.38 10.62
N THR A 280 -12.82 20.57 11.67
CA THR A 280 -12.49 20.93 13.06
C THR A 280 -11.10 20.44 13.50
N GLY A 281 -10.30 19.93 12.57
CA GLY A 281 -9.01 19.30 12.85
C GLY A 281 -9.07 17.78 12.81
N LYS A 282 -8.01 17.14 13.31
CA LYS A 282 -7.92 15.68 13.35
C LYS A 282 -8.89 15.11 14.38
N GLN A 283 -9.65 14.09 13.97
CA GLN A 283 -10.60 13.38 14.82
C GLN A 283 -10.35 11.87 14.68
N PRO A 284 -10.54 11.08 15.74
CA PRO A 284 -10.43 9.62 15.63
C PRO A 284 -11.49 9.08 14.67
N HIS A 285 -11.18 7.99 13.97
CA HIS A 285 -12.22 7.26 13.25
C HIS A 285 -13.26 6.70 14.21
N VAL A 286 -14.51 6.65 13.77
CA VAL A 286 -15.63 6.07 14.54
C VAL A 286 -15.79 4.59 14.22
N ALA A 287 -16.21 3.80 15.22
CA ALA A 287 -16.60 2.42 14.97
C ALA A 287 -17.87 2.42 14.11
N PRO A 288 -17.90 1.67 13.00
CA PRO A 288 -19.11 1.57 12.18
C PRO A 288 -20.16 0.70 12.89
N GLN A 289 -21.42 0.89 12.52
CA GLN A 289 -22.44 -0.12 12.73
C GLN A 289 -22.20 -1.28 11.74
N GLU A 290 -22.27 -2.51 12.24
CA GLU A 290 -22.29 -3.69 11.38
C GLU A 290 -23.57 -3.70 10.54
N ILE A 291 -23.42 -3.83 9.21
CA ILE A 291 -24.57 -3.86 8.30
C ILE A 291 -25.43 -5.11 8.60
N PRO A 292 -26.73 -4.95 8.89
CA PRO A 292 -27.63 -6.10 9.02
C PRO A 292 -27.68 -6.91 7.72
N THR A 293 -27.73 -8.23 7.81
CA THR A 293 -27.80 -9.11 6.62
C THR A 293 -28.98 -8.76 5.71
N SER A 294 -30.10 -8.32 6.29
CA SER A 294 -31.30 -7.86 5.56
C SER A 294 -31.07 -6.61 4.70
N ASP A 295 -30.06 -5.80 5.02
CA ASP A 295 -29.84 -4.49 4.41
C ASP A 295 -28.80 -4.56 3.28
N ILE A 296 -28.03 -5.65 3.21
CA ILE A 296 -27.04 -5.88 2.15
C ILE A 296 -27.66 -5.80 0.74
N PRO A 297 -28.83 -6.41 0.45
CA PRO A 297 -29.47 -6.28 -0.87
C PRO A 297 -29.78 -4.83 -1.25
N HIS A 298 -30.12 -3.97 -0.29
CA HIS A 298 -30.35 -2.55 -0.57
C HIS A 298 -29.07 -1.85 -1.02
N ILE A 299 -27.94 -2.12 -0.35
CA ILE A 299 -26.63 -1.56 -0.73
C ILE A 299 -26.21 -2.05 -2.12
N VAL A 300 -26.44 -3.32 -2.44
CA VAL A 300 -26.22 -3.87 -3.79
C VAL A 300 -27.02 -3.09 -4.84
N ALA A 301 -28.30 -2.80 -4.56
CA ALA A 301 -29.15 -2.01 -5.45
C ALA A 301 -28.64 -0.57 -5.66
N LEU A 302 -27.99 0.04 -4.65
CA LEU A 302 -27.37 1.36 -4.79
C LEU A 302 -26.20 1.34 -5.78
N PHE A 303 -25.36 0.30 -5.77
CA PHE A 303 -24.29 0.14 -6.76
C PHE A 303 -24.85 0.02 -8.19
N ALA A 304 -25.90 -0.79 -8.39
CA ALA A 304 -26.54 -0.94 -9.69
C ALA A 304 -27.21 0.36 -10.17
N SER A 305 -27.84 1.10 -9.26
CA SER A 305 -28.48 2.39 -9.56
C SER A 305 -27.44 3.44 -9.96
N ALA A 306 -26.32 3.51 -9.24
CA ALA A 306 -25.20 4.39 -9.57
C ALA A 306 -24.60 4.05 -10.93
N ALA A 307 -24.40 2.76 -11.23
CA ALA A 307 -23.92 2.31 -12.53
C ALA A 307 -24.86 2.71 -13.67
N THR A 308 -26.17 2.49 -13.48
CA THR A 308 -27.20 2.89 -14.43
C THR A 308 -27.17 4.40 -14.68
N ALA A 309 -27.15 5.21 -13.62
CA ALA A 309 -27.09 6.66 -13.72
C ALA A 309 -25.83 7.13 -14.47
N ALA A 310 -24.67 6.54 -14.15
CA ALA A 310 -23.40 6.86 -14.79
C ALA A 310 -23.45 6.59 -16.30
N VAL A 311 -23.82 5.37 -16.71
CA VAL A 311 -23.73 4.95 -18.12
C VAL A 311 -24.87 5.53 -18.95
N THR A 312 -26.11 5.49 -18.44
CA THR A 312 -27.30 5.81 -19.25
C THR A 312 -27.67 7.29 -19.25
N LYS A 313 -27.30 8.05 -18.20
CA LYS A 313 -27.71 9.46 -18.04
C LYS A 313 -26.51 10.41 -18.07
N ALA A 314 -25.43 10.09 -17.34
CA ALA A 314 -24.23 10.92 -17.31
C ALA A 314 -23.28 10.64 -18.49
N GLY A 315 -23.52 9.63 -19.32
CA GLY A 315 -22.77 9.39 -20.55
C GLY A 315 -21.38 8.79 -20.35
N PHE A 316 -21.12 8.10 -19.23
CA PHE A 316 -19.86 7.36 -19.07
C PHE A 316 -19.79 6.15 -20.02
N ASP A 317 -18.59 5.82 -20.48
CA ASP A 317 -18.36 4.61 -21.29
C ASP A 317 -18.53 3.31 -20.48
N GLY A 318 -18.46 3.41 -19.15
CA GLY A 318 -18.64 2.32 -18.20
C GLY A 318 -18.36 2.73 -16.76
N VAL A 319 -18.24 1.75 -15.88
CA VAL A 319 -17.95 1.96 -14.46
C VAL A 319 -16.84 1.05 -13.95
N GLU A 320 -16.11 1.53 -12.95
CA GLU A 320 -15.21 0.73 -12.13
C GLU A 320 -15.81 0.53 -10.74
N VAL A 321 -16.09 -0.71 -10.34
CA VAL A 321 -16.49 -1.05 -8.97
C VAL A 321 -15.27 -0.92 -8.04
N HIS A 322 -15.34 -0.04 -7.05
CA HIS A 322 -14.24 0.14 -6.11
C HIS A 322 -14.27 -0.91 -4.98
N ALA A 323 -13.50 -1.98 -5.15
CA ALA A 323 -13.33 -3.08 -4.19
C ALA A 323 -11.91 -3.12 -3.57
N ALA A 324 -11.38 -1.95 -3.21
CA ALA A 324 -9.99 -1.77 -2.80
C ALA A 324 -9.87 -0.72 -1.68
N ASN A 325 -8.65 -0.53 -1.19
CA ASN A 325 -8.21 0.54 -0.27
C ASN A 325 -9.01 0.63 1.04
N GLY A 326 -9.56 -0.49 1.51
CA GLY A 326 -10.28 -0.58 2.77
C GLY A 326 -11.62 0.12 2.80
N TYR A 327 -12.25 0.32 1.64
CA TYR A 327 -13.62 0.80 1.52
C TYR A 327 -14.62 -0.35 1.56
N LEU A 328 -15.93 -0.06 1.43
CA LEU A 328 -16.98 -0.97 1.88
C LEU A 328 -16.83 -2.41 1.36
N ILE A 329 -16.66 -2.59 0.05
CA ILE A 329 -16.50 -3.95 -0.51
C ILE A 329 -15.23 -4.61 0.03
N ASP A 330 -14.08 -3.91 0.04
CA ASP A 330 -12.81 -4.44 0.56
C ASP A 330 -12.88 -4.77 2.07
N GLN A 331 -13.73 -4.05 2.83
CA GLN A 331 -14.00 -4.36 4.23
C GLN A 331 -14.66 -5.72 4.42
N PHE A 332 -15.51 -6.16 3.48
CA PHE A 332 -16.07 -7.51 3.46
C PHE A 332 -15.05 -8.55 2.99
N LEU A 333 -14.20 -8.20 2.02
CA LEU A 333 -13.26 -9.15 1.41
C LEU A 333 -12.21 -9.69 2.40
N ARG A 334 -11.74 -8.86 3.33
CA ARG A 334 -10.57 -9.20 4.15
C ARG A 334 -10.93 -9.55 5.59
N ASP A 335 -10.34 -10.63 6.09
CA ASP A 335 -10.61 -11.13 7.43
C ASP A 335 -10.10 -10.21 8.56
N GLY A 336 -9.20 -9.27 8.27
CA GLY A 336 -8.77 -8.25 9.23
C GLY A 336 -9.91 -7.34 9.67
N SER A 337 -10.78 -6.94 8.74
CA SER A 337 -11.92 -6.06 8.99
C SER A 337 -13.25 -6.79 9.10
N ASN A 338 -13.43 -7.91 8.39
CA ASN A 338 -14.67 -8.69 8.41
C ASN A 338 -14.62 -9.76 9.50
N LYS A 339 -15.42 -9.57 10.56
CA LYS A 339 -15.57 -10.49 11.69
C LYS A 339 -16.96 -11.15 11.74
N ARG A 340 -17.74 -11.02 10.67
CA ARG A 340 -19.09 -11.57 10.59
C ARG A 340 -19.08 -13.09 10.71
N THR A 341 -20.16 -13.62 11.28
CA THR A 341 -20.41 -15.05 11.44
C THR A 341 -21.57 -15.56 10.57
N ASP A 342 -22.21 -14.66 9.83
CA ASP A 342 -23.26 -15.00 8.86
C ASP A 342 -22.67 -15.40 7.49
N GLY A 343 -23.53 -15.54 6.48
CA GLY A 343 -23.14 -15.92 5.11
C GLY A 343 -22.25 -14.91 4.37
N TYR A 344 -21.84 -13.81 5.01
CA TYR A 344 -20.95 -12.80 4.44
C TYR A 344 -19.60 -12.70 5.17
N GLY A 345 -19.30 -13.62 6.10
CA GLY A 345 -18.01 -13.68 6.82
C GLY A 345 -17.47 -15.10 7.03
N GLY A 346 -16.30 -15.18 7.68
CA GLY A 346 -15.60 -16.45 7.87
C GLY A 346 -14.80 -16.87 6.63
N SER A 347 -15.30 -17.83 5.86
CA SER A 347 -14.57 -18.40 4.71
C SER A 347 -14.35 -17.38 3.60
N VAL A 348 -13.36 -17.62 2.71
CA VAL A 348 -13.06 -16.69 1.61
C VAL A 348 -14.24 -16.60 0.62
N GLU A 349 -15.01 -17.67 0.46
CA GLU A 349 -16.23 -17.72 -0.36
C GLU A 349 -17.30 -16.79 0.22
N ASN A 350 -17.57 -16.87 1.53
CA ASN A 350 -18.54 -15.99 2.18
C ASN A 350 -18.08 -14.53 2.15
N ARG A 351 -16.80 -14.25 2.40
CA ARG A 351 -16.24 -12.89 2.34
C ARG A 351 -16.33 -12.27 0.94
N THR A 352 -16.28 -13.09 -0.11
CA THR A 352 -16.41 -12.64 -1.51
C THR A 352 -17.85 -12.61 -2.02
N LYS A 353 -18.83 -13.06 -1.23
CA LYS A 353 -20.25 -13.09 -1.62
C LYS A 353 -20.82 -11.71 -1.91
N PHE A 354 -20.56 -10.73 -1.05
CA PHE A 354 -21.03 -9.35 -1.25
C PHE A 354 -20.49 -8.74 -2.55
N LEU A 355 -19.21 -8.97 -2.86
CA LEU A 355 -18.61 -8.57 -4.14
C LEU A 355 -19.34 -9.23 -5.32
N ALA A 356 -19.60 -10.54 -5.25
CA ALA A 356 -20.28 -11.25 -6.33
C ALA A 356 -21.71 -10.71 -6.56
N GLU A 357 -22.46 -10.40 -5.49
CA GLU A 357 -23.79 -9.79 -5.60
C GLU A 357 -23.75 -8.39 -6.21
N VAL A 358 -22.75 -7.56 -5.85
CA VAL A 358 -22.53 -6.25 -6.47
C VAL A 358 -22.19 -6.39 -7.96
N LEU A 359 -21.27 -7.28 -8.32
CA LEU A 359 -20.87 -7.49 -9.71
C LEU A 359 -22.04 -8.03 -10.54
N ASP A 360 -22.83 -8.97 -10.03
CA ASP A 360 -24.04 -9.48 -10.69
C ASP A 360 -25.04 -8.35 -10.97
N ALA A 361 -25.35 -7.53 -9.96
CA ALA A 361 -26.31 -6.45 -10.11
C ALA A 361 -25.83 -5.36 -11.08
N VAL A 362 -24.56 -4.96 -10.99
CA VAL A 362 -23.97 -3.93 -11.86
C VAL A 362 -23.84 -4.42 -13.30
N THR A 363 -23.39 -5.66 -13.52
CA THR A 363 -23.28 -6.22 -14.89
C THR A 363 -24.65 -6.42 -15.54
N LYS A 364 -25.67 -6.84 -14.79
CA LYS A 364 -27.07 -6.86 -15.28
C LYS A 364 -27.60 -5.47 -15.64
N ALA A 365 -27.19 -4.44 -14.90
CA ALA A 365 -27.66 -3.08 -15.12
C ALA A 365 -27.08 -2.42 -16.39
N VAL A 366 -25.80 -2.62 -16.69
CA VAL A 366 -25.11 -1.87 -17.76
C VAL A 366 -24.38 -2.71 -18.82
N GLY A 367 -24.29 -4.02 -18.62
CA GLY A 367 -23.52 -4.94 -19.45
C GLY A 367 -22.11 -5.17 -18.93
N ALA A 368 -21.64 -6.43 -18.92
CA ALA A 368 -20.34 -6.81 -18.37
C ALA A 368 -19.13 -6.18 -19.06
N ASP A 369 -19.26 -5.89 -20.36
CA ASP A 369 -18.28 -5.21 -21.20
C ASP A 369 -18.04 -3.74 -20.82
N LYS A 370 -18.87 -3.18 -19.93
CA LYS A 370 -18.75 -1.82 -19.39
C LYS A 370 -18.40 -1.79 -17.90
N VAL A 371 -18.04 -2.93 -17.32
CA VAL A 371 -17.78 -3.04 -15.87
C VAL A 371 -16.34 -3.49 -15.65
N GLY A 372 -15.57 -2.62 -15.00
CA GLY A 372 -14.29 -2.96 -14.39
C GLY A 372 -14.43 -3.13 -12.87
N VAL A 373 -13.43 -3.74 -12.25
CA VAL A 373 -13.34 -3.82 -10.78
C VAL A 373 -11.91 -3.59 -10.32
N ARG A 374 -11.73 -2.84 -9.23
CA ARG A 374 -10.42 -2.55 -8.66
C ARG A 374 -10.18 -3.26 -7.33
N TYR A 375 -9.04 -3.91 -7.19
CA TYR A 375 -8.60 -4.62 -5.98
C TYR A 375 -7.25 -4.12 -5.47
N SER A 376 -7.02 -4.29 -4.17
CA SER A 376 -5.73 -3.99 -3.55
C SER A 376 -5.32 -4.99 -2.45
N PRO A 377 -5.31 -6.32 -2.69
CA PRO A 377 -5.26 -7.35 -1.63
C PRO A 377 -4.12 -7.21 -0.61
N LEU A 378 -3.00 -6.59 -1.02
CA LEU A 378 -1.85 -6.32 -0.15
C LEU A 378 -1.89 -4.96 0.54
N ASN A 379 -2.59 -3.97 -0.01
CA ASN A 379 -2.54 -2.60 0.51
C ASN A 379 -3.14 -2.50 1.91
N SER A 380 -2.34 -2.04 2.87
CA SER A 380 -2.72 -1.96 4.29
C SER A 380 -3.33 -0.63 4.72
N TYR A 381 -3.49 0.30 3.77
CA TYR A 381 -4.25 1.53 3.97
C TYR A 381 -5.64 1.26 4.57
N ASN A 382 -6.12 2.17 5.42
CA ASN A 382 -7.36 2.04 6.21
C ASN A 382 -7.40 0.81 7.14
N SER A 383 -6.27 0.51 7.80
CA SER A 383 -6.09 -0.62 8.73
C SER A 383 -6.54 -1.95 8.12
N MET A 384 -6.19 -2.19 6.85
CA MET A 384 -6.57 -3.40 6.13
C MET A 384 -5.48 -4.45 6.19
N VAL A 385 -5.84 -5.66 6.57
CA VAL A 385 -4.98 -6.84 6.53
C VAL A 385 -5.82 -8.05 6.19
N ASP A 386 -5.24 -9.05 5.54
CA ASP A 386 -5.84 -10.36 5.36
C ASP A 386 -4.83 -11.44 5.77
N SER A 387 -5.28 -12.51 6.43
CA SER A 387 -4.38 -13.59 6.86
C SER A 387 -3.79 -14.38 5.69
N ASN A 388 -4.43 -14.38 4.52
CA ASN A 388 -3.98 -15.08 3.33
C ASN A 388 -4.31 -14.31 2.03
N PRO A 389 -3.59 -13.21 1.74
CA PRO A 389 -3.87 -12.36 0.58
C PRO A 389 -3.65 -13.07 -0.76
N ILE A 390 -2.90 -14.17 -0.80
CA ILE A 390 -2.68 -15.01 -1.98
C ILE A 390 -3.97 -15.77 -2.34
N ALA A 391 -4.53 -16.52 -1.38
CA ALA A 391 -5.79 -17.24 -1.58
C ALA A 391 -6.96 -16.28 -1.85
N LEU A 392 -6.98 -15.13 -1.19
CA LEU A 392 -7.95 -14.08 -1.49
C LEU A 392 -7.81 -13.60 -2.95
N SER A 393 -6.58 -13.32 -3.41
CA SER A 393 -6.35 -12.86 -4.79
C SER A 393 -6.81 -13.87 -5.84
N GLU A 394 -6.57 -15.17 -5.60
CA GLU A 394 -7.07 -16.24 -6.46
C GLU A 394 -8.60 -16.24 -6.54
N GLN A 395 -9.27 -16.16 -5.38
CA GLN A 395 -10.74 -16.12 -5.33
C GLN A 395 -11.31 -14.88 -6.02
N LEU A 396 -10.72 -13.70 -5.81
CA LEU A 396 -11.14 -12.46 -6.47
C LEU A 396 -11.03 -12.55 -7.99
N ALA A 397 -9.94 -13.15 -8.50
CA ALA A 397 -9.76 -13.36 -9.93
C ALA A 397 -10.80 -14.33 -10.51
N LYS A 398 -11.10 -15.44 -9.81
CA LYS A 398 -12.13 -16.40 -10.20
C LYS A 398 -13.53 -15.78 -10.22
N VAL A 399 -13.91 -15.05 -9.17
CA VAL A 399 -15.19 -14.33 -9.11
C VAL A 399 -15.29 -13.34 -10.26
N SER A 400 -14.25 -12.54 -10.51
CA SER A 400 -14.24 -11.58 -11.62
C SER A 400 -14.37 -12.25 -12.99
N GLN A 401 -13.77 -13.43 -13.17
CA GLN A 401 -13.88 -14.19 -14.42
C GLN A 401 -15.30 -14.72 -14.68
N GLN A 402 -16.04 -15.10 -13.63
CA GLN A 402 -17.42 -15.60 -13.76
C GLN A 402 -18.36 -14.56 -14.36
N PHE A 403 -18.12 -13.27 -14.08
CA PHE A 403 -18.92 -12.17 -14.60
C PHE A 403 -18.43 -11.61 -15.94
N ASN A 404 -17.36 -12.19 -16.52
CA ASN A 404 -16.79 -11.77 -17.81
C ASN A 404 -16.56 -10.24 -17.89
N LEU A 405 -16.01 -9.66 -16.82
CA LEU A 405 -15.81 -8.22 -16.69
C LEU A 405 -14.92 -7.65 -17.79
N ALA A 406 -15.13 -6.38 -18.15
CA ALA A 406 -14.30 -5.64 -19.09
C ALA A 406 -12.82 -5.65 -18.67
N TYR A 407 -12.55 -5.41 -17.39
CA TYR A 407 -11.20 -5.50 -16.85
C TYR A 407 -11.16 -5.75 -15.33
N VAL A 408 -10.01 -6.24 -14.87
CA VAL A 408 -9.63 -6.24 -13.46
C VAL A 408 -8.45 -5.29 -13.27
N HIS A 409 -8.53 -4.39 -12.29
CA HIS A 409 -7.52 -3.40 -11.98
C HIS A 409 -6.88 -3.69 -10.62
N VAL A 410 -5.59 -4.04 -10.61
CA VAL A 410 -4.89 -4.51 -9.41
C VAL A 410 -3.81 -3.55 -8.95
N MET A 411 -3.89 -3.14 -7.68
CA MET A 411 -2.76 -2.55 -6.97
C MET A 411 -1.82 -3.65 -6.48
N ARG A 412 -0.63 -3.74 -7.08
CA ARG A 412 0.28 -4.88 -6.88
C ARG A 412 1.01 -4.94 -5.53
N ALA A 413 0.91 -3.92 -4.70
CA ALA A 413 1.76 -3.77 -3.52
C ALA A 413 1.05 -3.05 -2.36
N ASP A 414 1.79 -2.87 -1.28
CA ASP A 414 1.34 -2.18 -0.07
C ASP A 414 2.07 -0.85 0.12
N PHE A 415 1.34 0.24 0.39
CA PHE A 415 1.95 1.54 0.65
C PHE A 415 2.83 1.51 1.90
N PHE A 416 2.39 0.83 2.96
CA PHE A 416 3.07 0.81 4.25
C PHE A 416 3.96 -0.41 4.46
N GLN A 417 3.99 -1.33 3.48
CA GLN A 417 4.84 -2.52 3.48
C GLN A 417 4.58 -3.45 4.69
N ALA A 418 3.38 -3.39 5.26
CA ALA A 418 2.87 -4.28 6.29
C ALA A 418 2.57 -5.67 5.72
N GLN A 419 2.07 -5.74 4.48
CA GLN A 419 1.85 -7.00 3.77
C GLN A 419 2.75 -7.10 2.53
N LYS A 420 3.08 -8.33 2.14
CA LYS A 420 3.94 -8.65 1.00
C LYS A 420 3.37 -9.84 0.25
N GLY A 421 3.58 -9.86 -1.06
CA GLY A 421 3.20 -10.95 -1.94
C GLY A 421 3.43 -10.53 -3.39
N ASP A 422 3.36 -11.50 -4.29
CA ASP A 422 3.30 -11.26 -5.72
C ASP A 422 1.96 -11.78 -6.25
N ILE A 423 1.01 -10.87 -6.42
CA ILE A 423 -0.39 -11.21 -6.73
C ILE A 423 -0.72 -11.06 -8.22
N VAL A 424 0.09 -10.34 -8.99
CA VAL A 424 -0.17 -10.10 -10.42
C VAL A 424 -0.21 -11.41 -11.22
N PRO A 425 0.73 -12.36 -11.03
CA PRO A 425 0.67 -13.66 -11.71
C PRO A 425 -0.61 -14.44 -11.42
N ILE A 426 -1.13 -14.36 -10.19
CA ILE A 426 -2.35 -15.06 -9.76
C ILE A 426 -3.57 -14.50 -10.52
N PHE A 427 -3.71 -13.17 -10.55
CA PHE A 427 -4.77 -12.54 -11.34
C PHE A 427 -4.64 -12.88 -12.82
N ARG A 428 -3.42 -12.88 -13.38
CA ARG A 428 -3.21 -13.22 -14.78
C ARG A 428 -3.56 -14.68 -15.09
N GLU A 429 -3.29 -15.59 -14.16
CA GLU A 429 -3.60 -17.01 -14.28
C GLU A 429 -5.11 -17.28 -14.27
N HIS A 430 -5.88 -16.60 -13.43
CA HIS A 430 -7.30 -16.92 -13.23
C HIS A 430 -8.27 -15.98 -13.94
N PHE A 431 -7.84 -14.77 -14.32
CA PHE A 431 -8.63 -13.82 -15.11
C PHE A 431 -8.04 -13.70 -16.52
N LYS A 432 -8.86 -13.87 -17.55
CA LYS A 432 -8.42 -13.97 -18.96
C LYS A 432 -8.72 -12.73 -19.80
N ASN A 433 -9.58 -11.84 -19.33
CA ASN A 433 -9.85 -10.57 -20.00
C ASN A 433 -8.77 -9.52 -19.63
N THR A 434 -9.03 -8.23 -19.84
CA THR A 434 -8.04 -7.17 -19.64
C THR A 434 -7.58 -7.03 -18.19
N LEU A 435 -6.30 -7.28 -17.92
CA LEU A 435 -5.67 -7.05 -16.62
C LEU A 435 -4.93 -5.70 -16.62
N VAL A 436 -5.41 -4.77 -15.80
CA VAL A 436 -4.79 -3.47 -15.57
C VAL A 436 -3.96 -3.52 -14.29
N VAL A 437 -2.68 -3.18 -14.37
CA VAL A 437 -1.80 -3.12 -13.19
C VAL A 437 -1.52 -1.69 -12.77
N ASN A 438 -1.39 -1.49 -11.45
CA ASN A 438 -1.14 -0.19 -10.84
C ASN A 438 -0.10 -0.29 -9.72
N MET A 439 0.34 0.87 -9.23
CA MET A 439 1.22 1.08 -8.08
C MET A 439 2.72 0.98 -8.36
N GLY A 440 3.33 2.15 -8.58
CA GLY A 440 4.79 2.32 -8.66
C GLY A 440 5.43 1.92 -9.99
N TYR A 441 4.63 1.62 -11.02
CA TYR A 441 5.15 1.36 -12.37
C TYR A 441 5.83 2.60 -12.95
N THR A 442 6.96 2.37 -13.59
CA THR A 442 7.63 3.33 -14.48
C THR A 442 7.25 3.04 -15.93
N LYS A 443 7.61 3.94 -16.86
CA LYS A 443 7.46 3.69 -18.31
C LYS A 443 8.07 2.36 -18.74
N ASP A 444 9.34 2.14 -18.37
CA ASP A 444 10.09 0.96 -18.80
C ASP A 444 9.50 -0.32 -18.20
N GLU A 445 9.16 -0.28 -16.90
CA GLU A 445 8.55 -1.42 -16.23
C GLU A 445 7.15 -1.76 -16.77
N GLY A 446 6.36 -0.74 -17.11
CA GLY A 446 5.05 -0.95 -17.73
C GLY A 446 5.16 -1.57 -19.11
N ASN A 447 6.10 -1.09 -19.94
CA ASN A 447 6.38 -1.69 -21.25
C ASN A 447 6.84 -3.16 -21.10
N ASP A 448 7.74 -3.44 -20.15
CA ASP A 448 8.21 -4.82 -19.90
C ASP A 448 7.04 -5.72 -19.43
N ALA A 449 6.16 -5.24 -18.55
CA ALA A 449 5.02 -6.04 -18.06
C ALA A 449 4.06 -6.44 -19.20
N ILE A 450 3.77 -5.52 -20.11
CA ILE A 450 2.88 -5.79 -21.25
C ILE A 450 3.58 -6.67 -22.30
N ALA A 451 4.84 -6.39 -22.64
CA ALA A 451 5.61 -7.18 -23.59
C ALA A 451 5.73 -8.65 -23.16
N ASN A 452 5.76 -8.90 -21.86
CA ASN A 452 5.84 -10.25 -21.29
C ASN A 452 4.47 -10.90 -21.04
N GLY A 453 3.35 -10.28 -21.46
CA GLY A 453 2.00 -10.80 -21.26
C GLY A 453 1.54 -10.85 -19.80
N GLN A 454 2.20 -10.10 -18.90
CA GLN A 454 1.87 -10.09 -17.47
C GLN A 454 0.68 -9.20 -17.16
N ALA A 455 0.43 -8.20 -18.00
CA ALA A 455 -0.68 -7.26 -17.91
C ALA A 455 -1.02 -6.75 -19.31
N ASP A 456 -2.23 -6.23 -19.48
CA ASP A 456 -2.68 -5.70 -20.77
C ASP A 456 -2.56 -4.18 -20.82
N ALA A 457 -2.64 -3.52 -19.66
CA ALA A 457 -2.46 -2.09 -19.54
C ALA A 457 -1.95 -1.67 -18.15
N VAL A 458 -1.48 -0.42 -18.03
CA VAL A 458 -0.92 0.13 -16.80
C VAL A 458 -1.62 1.43 -16.43
N ALA A 459 -2.16 1.50 -15.21
CA ALA A 459 -2.75 2.70 -14.66
C ALA A 459 -1.72 3.52 -13.88
N PHE A 460 -1.60 4.81 -14.20
CA PHE A 460 -0.68 5.75 -13.56
C PHE A 460 -1.46 6.77 -12.72
N GLY A 461 -1.06 6.92 -11.46
CA GLY A 461 -1.66 7.88 -10.54
C GLY A 461 -0.88 9.19 -10.50
N THR A 462 0.08 9.28 -9.58
CA THR A 462 0.89 10.49 -9.33
C THR A 462 1.54 11.09 -10.58
N ALA A 463 2.00 10.26 -11.53
CA ALA A 463 2.58 10.76 -12.77
C ALA A 463 1.56 11.54 -13.59
N PHE A 464 0.32 11.07 -13.70
CA PHE A 464 -0.74 11.73 -14.45
C PHE A 464 -1.31 12.98 -13.75
N LEU A 465 -1.20 13.08 -12.42
CA LEU A 465 -1.60 14.30 -11.69
C LEU A 465 -0.85 15.51 -12.25
N ALA A 466 0.47 15.38 -12.39
CA ALA A 466 1.33 16.47 -12.82
C ALA A 466 1.51 16.57 -14.34
N ASN A 467 1.11 15.55 -15.10
CA ASN A 467 1.39 15.43 -16.53
C ASN A 467 0.08 15.10 -17.27
N PRO A 468 -0.71 16.10 -17.70
CA PRO A 468 -1.97 15.86 -18.41
C PRO A 468 -1.76 15.10 -19.74
N ASP A 469 -0.57 15.24 -20.32
CA ASP A 469 -0.11 14.67 -21.58
C ASP A 469 0.89 13.51 -21.37
N LEU A 470 0.77 12.78 -20.25
CA LEU A 470 1.68 11.67 -19.89
C LEU A 470 1.96 10.68 -21.04
N PRO A 471 0.96 10.26 -21.87
CA PRO A 471 1.23 9.41 -23.02
C PRO A 471 2.22 10.00 -24.01
N ALA A 472 2.08 11.28 -24.37
CA ALA A 472 2.99 11.99 -25.27
C ALA A 472 4.41 12.09 -24.67
N ARG A 473 4.51 12.38 -23.37
CA ARG A 473 5.81 12.38 -22.65
C ARG A 473 6.50 11.03 -22.70
N PHE A 474 5.76 9.95 -22.48
CA PHE A 474 6.31 8.61 -22.57
C PHE A 474 6.77 8.24 -23.98
N ALA A 475 5.95 8.57 -24.99
CA ALA A 475 6.24 8.30 -26.40
C ALA A 475 7.48 9.07 -26.91
N ASN A 476 7.65 10.32 -26.48
CA ASN A 476 8.72 11.21 -26.95
C ASN A 476 9.94 11.23 -26.02
N GLY A 477 9.87 10.54 -24.87
CA GLY A 477 10.93 10.62 -23.86
C GLY A 477 11.04 12.00 -23.19
N GLY A 478 9.95 12.77 -23.16
CA GLY A 478 9.89 14.07 -22.52
C GLY A 478 10.06 13.98 -21.00
N GLU A 479 10.60 15.04 -20.40
CA GLU A 479 10.72 15.14 -18.95
C GLU A 479 9.32 15.18 -18.30
N LEU A 480 9.19 14.60 -17.10
CA LEU A 480 7.93 14.66 -16.34
C LEU A 480 7.93 15.86 -15.41
N ASN A 481 6.82 16.59 -15.40
CA ASN A 481 6.55 17.60 -14.38
C ASN A 481 6.58 16.95 -12.99
N PRO A 482 7.19 17.60 -11.99
CA PRO A 482 7.18 17.12 -10.62
C PRO A 482 5.78 17.31 -10.00
N PRO A 483 5.22 16.29 -9.34
CA PRO A 483 3.97 16.43 -8.60
C PRO A 483 4.17 17.27 -7.33
N ASP A 484 3.13 17.99 -6.93
CA ASP A 484 3.06 18.73 -5.66
C ASP A 484 2.03 18.10 -4.72
N PRO A 485 2.45 17.23 -3.77
CA PRO A 485 1.55 16.56 -2.85
C PRO A 485 0.72 17.50 -1.96
N THR A 486 1.15 18.75 -1.77
CA THR A 486 0.43 19.72 -0.93
C THR A 486 -0.89 20.19 -1.54
N THR A 487 -1.11 19.89 -2.83
CA THR A 487 -2.28 20.30 -3.62
C THR A 487 -3.17 19.13 -4.05
N PHE A 488 -2.88 17.91 -3.57
CA PHE A 488 -3.63 16.71 -3.96
C PHE A 488 -5.08 16.79 -3.49
N TYR A 489 -5.30 17.16 -2.23
CA TYR A 489 -6.60 17.21 -1.56
C TYR A 489 -6.95 18.65 -1.12
N THR A 490 -7.10 19.54 -2.09
CA THR A 490 -7.41 20.98 -1.87
C THR A 490 -8.38 21.46 -2.94
N GLY A 491 -9.11 22.55 -2.67
CA GLY A 491 -9.93 23.21 -3.69
C GLY A 491 -9.13 23.99 -4.74
N GLY A 492 -9.81 24.41 -5.80
CA GLY A 492 -9.30 25.34 -6.82
C GLY A 492 -8.35 24.73 -7.87
N ALA A 493 -7.92 25.58 -8.81
CA ALA A 493 -7.18 25.19 -10.02
C ALA A 493 -5.71 24.82 -9.79
N LYS A 494 -5.10 25.35 -8.72
CA LYS A 494 -3.68 25.15 -8.42
C LYS A 494 -3.37 23.67 -8.12
N GLY A 495 -2.34 23.13 -8.76
CA GLY A 495 -1.97 21.72 -8.70
C GLY A 495 -3.05 20.78 -9.26
N TYR A 496 -3.90 21.29 -10.15
CA TYR A 496 -5.02 20.56 -10.73
C TYR A 496 -5.04 20.69 -12.26
N THR A 497 -5.39 21.89 -12.75
CA THR A 497 -5.47 22.23 -14.18
C THR A 497 -4.33 23.12 -14.66
N ASP A 498 -3.45 23.57 -13.76
CA ASP A 498 -2.33 24.47 -14.04
C ASP A 498 -0.99 23.76 -14.36
N TYR A 499 -0.98 22.43 -14.41
CA TYR A 499 0.20 21.68 -14.86
C TYR A 499 0.39 21.83 -16.38
N PRO A 500 1.57 22.27 -16.86
CA PRO A 500 1.79 22.51 -18.28
C PRO A 500 1.89 21.19 -19.08
N ALA A 501 1.35 21.17 -20.29
CA ALA A 501 1.65 20.13 -21.28
C ALA A 501 3.05 20.30 -21.88
N LEU A 502 3.57 19.30 -22.59
CA LEU A 502 4.74 19.46 -23.45
C LEU A 502 4.48 20.57 -24.47
N SER A 503 5.45 21.48 -24.59
CA SER A 503 5.51 22.53 -25.60
C SER A 503 5.85 21.99 -26.98
#